data_AF-A0A397S7U2-F1
#
_entry.id   AF-A0A397S7U2-F1
#
_cell.length_a   1.000
_cell.length_b   1.000
_cell.length_c   1.000
_cell.angle_alpha   90.00
_cell.angle_beta   90.00
_cell.angle_gamma   90.00
#
_symmetry.space_group_name_H-M   'P 1'
#
loop_
_entity.id
_entity.type
_entity.pdbx_description
1 polymer ?
#
loop_
_entity_poly.entity_id
_entity_poly.type
_entity_poly.pdbx_seq_one_letter_code
_entity_poly.pdbx_strand_id
1 'polypeptide(L)'
;MTGIVDLKDLNNENTEHYKRINIIPSLEDENYEVFGSVISKNNLKSEDFLVRFGIYDFNGFSAMIKTLKDSNTDITECDIFWMVIGNPSKLSVFSPKNRELKVNCIKEPITLQPDNSYYSIKTSGQLSQGDTVFVNIYCSTTNYELINIRLIGWSKNCIYFRLVKPKNDSDSLTNIKTNIIIDIRMCILSSEYKILGIDNKEGGCHLDLVGYTLTKENLIIINDPIFAEIDNKV
;
A
#
# COMPACT_ATOMS: atom_id res chain seq x y z
N MET A 1 -9.00 2.73 11.76
CA MET A 1 -9.11 1.41 12.42
C MET A 1 -8.08 0.48 11.84
N THR A 2 -7.68 -0.53 12.57
CA THR A 2 -6.70 -1.52 12.12
C THR A 2 -7.20 -2.93 12.40
N GLY A 3 -6.71 -3.89 11.63
CA GLY A 3 -7.01 -5.28 11.89
C GLY A 3 -6.05 -6.23 11.22
N ILE A 4 -6.14 -7.48 11.65
CA ILE A 4 -5.47 -8.62 11.03
C ILE A 4 -6.54 -9.67 10.69
N VAL A 5 -6.42 -10.28 9.52
CA VAL A 5 -7.29 -11.38 9.08
C VAL A 5 -6.44 -12.49 8.49
N ASP A 6 -6.69 -13.73 8.89
CA ASP A 6 -5.96 -14.89 8.38
C ASP A 6 -6.43 -15.30 6.98
N LEU A 7 -5.53 -15.96 6.26
CA LEU A 7 -5.72 -16.43 4.89
C LEU A 7 -5.82 -17.96 4.80
N LYS A 8 -6.12 -18.64 5.92
CA LYS A 8 -6.11 -20.11 6.02
C LYS A 8 -7.13 -20.81 5.13
N ASP A 9 -8.18 -20.11 4.74
CA ASP A 9 -9.26 -20.57 3.87
C ASP A 9 -8.94 -20.44 2.37
N LEU A 10 -7.78 -19.88 2.02
CA LEU A 10 -7.34 -19.76 0.62
C LEU A 10 -6.67 -21.05 0.13
N ASN A 11 -6.55 -21.21 -1.20
CA ASN A 11 -5.88 -22.35 -1.82
C ASN A 11 -4.52 -21.95 -2.40
N ASN A 12 -3.42 -22.42 -1.79
CA ASN A 12 -2.05 -22.10 -2.20
C ASN A 12 -1.70 -22.47 -3.66
N GLU A 13 -2.48 -23.33 -4.32
CA GLU A 13 -2.29 -23.65 -5.75
C GLU A 13 -2.72 -22.51 -6.70
N ASN A 14 -3.54 -21.57 -6.21
CA ASN A 14 -4.00 -20.45 -7.01
C ASN A 14 -2.97 -19.31 -7.01
N THR A 15 -2.91 -18.58 -8.13
CA THR A 15 -2.03 -17.40 -8.25
C THR A 15 -2.72 -16.10 -7.90
N GLU A 16 -4.05 -16.11 -7.79
CA GLU A 16 -4.86 -14.93 -7.56
C GLU A 16 -6.04 -15.27 -6.65
N HIS A 17 -6.29 -14.40 -5.67
CA HIS A 17 -7.26 -14.62 -4.60
C HIS A 17 -8.07 -13.36 -4.34
N TYR A 18 -9.30 -13.57 -3.89
CA TYR A 18 -10.16 -12.51 -3.38
C TYR A 18 -10.59 -12.87 -1.96
N LYS A 19 -10.26 -12.02 -1.01
CA LYS A 19 -10.65 -12.16 0.40
C LYS A 19 -11.56 -11.01 0.77
N ARG A 20 -12.78 -11.33 1.22
CA ARG A 20 -13.67 -10.34 1.83
C ARG A 20 -13.26 -10.08 3.27
N ILE A 21 -13.19 -8.81 3.66
CA ILE A 21 -12.82 -8.37 5.01
C ILE A 21 -13.97 -7.55 5.56
N ASN A 22 -14.61 -8.08 6.60
CA ASN A 22 -15.72 -7.40 7.27
C ASN A 22 -15.19 -6.58 8.44
N ILE A 23 -15.63 -5.33 8.51
CA ILE A 23 -15.33 -4.42 9.61
C ILE A 23 -16.45 -4.53 10.63
N ILE A 24 -16.09 -4.72 11.90
CA ILE A 24 -17.03 -4.81 13.01
C ILE A 24 -16.63 -3.77 14.06
N PRO A 25 -17.53 -2.84 14.45
CA PRO A 25 -18.87 -2.64 13.88
C PRO A 25 -18.81 -2.13 12.42
N SER A 26 -19.90 -2.36 11.68
CA SER A 26 -20.05 -1.78 10.33
C SER A 26 -19.94 -0.25 10.38
N LEU A 27 -19.47 0.32 9.29
CA LEU A 27 -19.34 1.76 9.08
C LEU A 27 -20.66 2.37 8.60
N GLU A 28 -20.81 3.69 8.71
CA GLU A 28 -21.99 4.40 8.21
C GLU A 28 -21.86 4.90 6.74
N ASP A 29 -20.65 4.90 6.20
CA ASP A 29 -20.34 5.40 4.85
C ASP A 29 -19.20 4.55 4.24
N GLU A 30 -19.10 4.53 2.91
CA GLU A 30 -18.04 3.89 2.12
C GLU A 30 -16.84 4.81 1.85
N ASN A 31 -16.91 6.07 2.28
CA ASN A 31 -15.87 7.09 2.08
C ASN A 31 -14.69 6.92 3.05
N TYR A 32 -13.98 5.81 2.88
CA TYR A 32 -12.76 5.48 3.57
C TYR A 32 -11.72 4.87 2.62
N GLU A 33 -10.47 4.92 3.04
CA GLU A 33 -9.33 4.37 2.36
C GLU A 33 -8.78 3.19 3.13
N VAL A 34 -8.30 2.18 2.40
CA VAL A 34 -7.66 1.01 3.01
C VAL A 34 -6.22 0.89 2.53
N PHE A 35 -5.34 0.71 3.50
CA PHE A 35 -3.92 0.46 3.35
C PHE A 35 -3.56 -0.81 4.10
N GLY A 36 -2.50 -1.50 3.68
CA GLY A 36 -2.14 -2.75 4.32
C GLY A 36 -1.10 -3.52 3.53
N SER A 37 -0.78 -4.72 4.01
CA SER A 37 0.15 -5.64 3.38
C SER A 37 -0.17 -7.07 3.78
N VAL A 38 0.24 -8.02 2.95
CA VAL A 38 0.31 -9.43 3.37
C VAL A 38 1.51 -9.58 4.28
N ILE A 39 1.29 -10.17 5.45
CA ILE A 39 2.34 -10.46 6.42
C ILE A 39 2.49 -11.98 6.53
N SER A 40 3.74 -12.42 6.52
CA SER A 40 4.10 -13.81 6.78
C SER A 40 3.86 -14.18 8.25
N LYS A 41 3.93 -15.46 8.56
CA LYS A 41 3.89 -16.01 9.93
C LYS A 41 4.85 -15.34 10.93
N ASN A 42 5.96 -14.78 10.44
CA ASN A 42 6.93 -14.05 11.26
C ASN A 42 6.52 -12.58 11.52
N ASN A 43 5.30 -12.20 11.14
CA ASN A 43 4.76 -10.83 11.18
C ASN A 43 5.56 -9.82 10.35
N LEU A 44 6.28 -10.30 9.33
CA LEU A 44 7.01 -9.49 8.38
C LEU A 44 6.20 -9.36 7.09
N LYS A 45 6.14 -8.16 6.52
CA LYS A 45 5.63 -7.92 5.18
C LYS A 45 6.25 -8.92 4.21
N SER A 46 5.38 -9.63 3.50
CA SER A 46 5.79 -10.57 2.47
C SER A 46 6.00 -9.82 1.15
N GLU A 47 7.17 -9.99 0.54
CA GLU A 47 7.43 -9.52 -0.82
C GLU A 47 6.93 -10.51 -1.89
N ASP A 48 6.49 -11.70 -1.48
CA ASP A 48 6.00 -12.76 -2.36
C ASP A 48 4.57 -12.50 -2.86
N PHE A 49 3.84 -11.59 -2.22
CA PHE A 49 2.45 -11.30 -2.52
C PHE A 49 2.22 -9.81 -2.78
N LEU A 50 1.45 -9.52 -3.82
CA LEU A 50 0.84 -8.21 -4.01
C LEU A 50 -0.55 -8.21 -3.43
N VAL A 51 -0.92 -7.13 -2.75
CA VAL A 51 -2.29 -6.91 -2.29
C VAL A 51 -2.80 -5.55 -2.77
N ARG A 52 -4.04 -5.54 -3.24
CA ARG A 52 -4.81 -4.32 -3.51
C ARG A 52 -6.12 -4.38 -2.75
N PHE A 53 -6.49 -3.27 -2.15
CA PHE A 53 -7.77 -3.12 -1.48
C PHE A 53 -8.76 -2.36 -2.36
N GLY A 54 -9.98 -2.85 -2.43
CA GLY A 54 -11.05 -2.27 -3.25
C GLY A 54 -12.40 -2.90 -2.94
N ILE A 55 -13.41 -2.56 -3.73
CA ILE A 55 -14.79 -3.03 -3.56
C ILE A 55 -15.26 -2.73 -2.13
N TYR A 56 -15.40 -1.44 -1.85
CA TYR A 56 -15.78 -0.90 -0.54
C TYR A 56 -17.29 -0.90 -0.39
N ASP A 57 -17.75 -1.17 0.82
CA ASP A 57 -19.12 -0.92 1.28
C ASP A 57 -19.11 -0.63 2.79
N PHE A 58 -20.29 -0.39 3.34
CA PHE A 58 -20.48 -0.07 4.76
C PHE A 58 -20.11 -1.21 5.71
N ASN A 59 -20.09 -2.47 5.26
CA ASN A 59 -19.66 -3.62 6.06
C ASN A 59 -18.17 -3.92 5.94
N GLY A 60 -17.43 -3.24 5.06
CA GLY A 60 -16.01 -3.48 4.83
C GLY A 60 -15.62 -3.53 3.36
N PHE A 61 -14.55 -4.26 3.05
CA PHE A 61 -13.86 -4.17 1.77
C PHE A 61 -13.33 -5.52 1.31
N SER A 62 -12.82 -5.58 0.09
CA SER A 62 -12.18 -6.78 -0.46
C SER A 62 -10.69 -6.55 -0.69
N ALA A 63 -9.90 -7.59 -0.48
CA ALA A 63 -8.50 -7.65 -0.84
C ALA A 63 -8.33 -8.60 -2.04
N MET A 64 -7.77 -8.08 -3.12
CA MET A 64 -7.27 -8.88 -4.24
C MET A 64 -5.79 -9.16 -3.98
N ILE A 65 -5.44 -10.44 -3.85
CA ILE A 65 -4.09 -10.90 -3.53
C ILE A 65 -3.56 -11.65 -4.73
N LYS A 66 -2.32 -11.38 -5.11
CA LYS A 66 -1.65 -12.05 -6.21
C LYS A 66 -0.28 -12.53 -5.80
N THR A 67 -0.02 -13.80 -6.05
CA THR A 67 1.27 -14.44 -5.81
C THR A 67 2.25 -14.01 -6.91
N LEU A 68 3.41 -13.52 -6.52
CA LEU A 68 4.53 -13.27 -7.43
C LEU A 68 5.23 -14.60 -7.74
N LYS A 69 5.72 -14.78 -8.97
CA LYS A 69 6.37 -16.05 -9.37
C LYS A 69 7.59 -16.35 -8.50
N ASP A 70 7.84 -17.64 -8.28
CA ASP A 70 8.93 -18.21 -7.48
C ASP A 70 8.81 -18.02 -5.96
N SER A 71 7.63 -17.65 -5.44
CA SER A 71 7.37 -17.64 -4.00
C SER A 71 7.32 -19.07 -3.45
N ASN A 72 8.15 -19.36 -2.46
CA ASN A 72 8.04 -20.59 -1.66
C ASN A 72 7.10 -20.42 -0.46
N THR A 73 6.53 -19.23 -0.29
CA THR A 73 5.66 -18.92 0.85
C THR A 73 4.26 -19.46 0.64
N ASP A 74 3.77 -20.23 1.60
CA ASP A 74 2.39 -20.69 1.65
C ASP A 74 1.47 -19.54 2.08
N ILE A 75 0.54 -19.14 1.19
CA ILE A 75 -0.41 -18.05 1.49
C ILE A 75 -1.31 -18.38 2.68
N THR A 76 -1.57 -19.66 2.95
CA THR A 76 -2.46 -20.09 4.05
C THR A 76 -1.82 -19.90 5.43
N GLU A 77 -0.50 -19.74 5.48
CA GLU A 77 0.26 -19.38 6.69
C GLU A 77 0.44 -17.86 6.86
N CYS A 78 -0.13 -17.06 5.96
CA CYS A 78 -0.05 -15.60 6.00
C CYS A 78 -1.33 -14.97 6.56
N ASP A 79 -1.19 -13.72 6.99
CA ASP A 79 -2.31 -12.85 7.35
C ASP A 79 -2.29 -11.59 6.47
N ILE A 80 -3.41 -10.88 6.42
CA ILE A 80 -3.45 -9.49 5.92
C ILE A 80 -3.49 -8.56 7.13
N PHE A 81 -2.47 -7.71 7.24
CA PHE A 81 -2.57 -6.49 8.04
C PHE A 81 -3.29 -5.41 7.21
N TRP A 82 -4.28 -4.77 7.80
CA TRP A 82 -5.02 -3.69 7.15
C TRP A 82 -5.27 -2.52 8.11
N MET A 83 -5.40 -1.34 7.52
CA MET A 83 -5.68 -0.08 8.17
C MET A 83 -6.69 0.70 7.34
N VAL A 84 -7.82 1.03 7.97
CA VAL A 84 -8.86 1.90 7.45
C VAL A 84 -8.61 3.33 7.92
N ILE A 85 -8.47 4.25 6.98
CA ILE A 85 -8.36 5.69 7.21
C ILE A 85 -9.58 6.38 6.61
N GLY A 86 -10.31 7.15 7.41
CA GLY A 86 -11.41 7.96 6.93
C GLY A 86 -11.82 8.98 7.99
N ASN A 87 -12.81 9.82 7.65
CA ASN A 87 -13.30 10.82 8.60
C ASN A 87 -14.20 10.15 9.65
N PRO A 88 -13.80 10.09 10.93
CA PRO A 88 -14.58 9.42 11.96
C PRO A 88 -15.98 10.02 12.15
N SER A 89 -16.16 11.32 11.86
CA SER A 89 -17.46 11.99 11.96
C SER A 89 -18.45 11.56 10.86
N LYS A 90 -17.95 10.99 9.76
CA LYS A 90 -18.78 10.41 8.69
C LYS A 90 -18.99 8.91 8.86
N LEU A 91 -17.99 8.22 9.40
CA LEU A 91 -18.02 6.77 9.56
C LEU A 91 -18.65 6.32 10.88
N SER A 92 -18.80 7.24 11.84
CA SER A 92 -19.30 7.02 13.21
C SER A 92 -18.56 5.94 14.01
N VAL A 93 -17.34 5.61 13.59
CA VAL A 93 -16.47 4.66 14.27
C VAL A 93 -15.10 5.29 14.50
N PHE A 94 -14.60 5.17 15.72
CA PHE A 94 -13.27 5.61 16.12
C PHE A 94 -12.43 4.38 16.46
N SER A 95 -11.19 4.33 15.95
CA SER A 95 -10.22 3.35 16.42
C SER A 95 -9.95 3.60 17.90
N PRO A 96 -10.26 2.67 18.83
CA PRO A 96 -9.94 2.88 20.24
C PRO A 96 -8.43 2.92 20.50
N LYS A 97 -7.62 2.19 19.72
CA LYS A 97 -6.19 2.01 19.99
C LYS A 97 -5.27 2.99 19.27
N ASN A 98 -5.76 3.71 18.26
CA ASN A 98 -4.93 4.57 17.40
C ASN A 98 -5.46 6.01 17.27
N ARG A 99 -6.15 6.54 18.30
CA ARG A 99 -6.84 7.85 18.24
C ARG A 99 -5.92 9.06 18.08
N GLU A 100 -4.73 8.97 18.65
CA GLU A 100 -3.77 10.08 18.70
C GLU A 100 -2.90 10.15 17.44
N LEU A 101 -2.97 9.12 16.61
CA LEU A 101 -2.09 8.97 15.47
C LEU A 101 -2.45 9.95 14.36
N LYS A 102 -1.46 10.74 13.96
CA LYS A 102 -1.57 11.66 12.83
C LYS A 102 -1.21 10.93 11.54
N VAL A 103 -2.14 10.93 10.60
CA VAL A 103 -1.95 10.39 9.25
C VAL A 103 -1.88 11.52 8.23
N ASN A 104 -0.96 11.40 7.27
CA ASN A 104 -0.99 12.21 6.06
C ASN A 104 -1.39 11.31 4.89
N CYS A 105 -2.53 11.61 4.27
CA CYS A 105 -3.03 10.86 3.12
C CYS A 105 -2.92 11.71 1.86
N ILE A 106 -2.40 11.09 0.79
CA ILE A 106 -2.22 11.70 -0.51
C ILE A 106 -3.01 10.87 -1.52
N LYS A 107 -3.70 11.54 -2.43
CA LYS A 107 -4.38 10.93 -3.56
C LYS A 107 -3.97 11.68 -4.81
N GLU A 108 -3.20 11.02 -5.67
CA GLU A 108 -2.66 11.63 -6.88
C GLU A 108 -2.96 10.74 -8.10
N PRO A 109 -3.62 11.28 -9.14
CA PRO A 109 -3.74 10.58 -10.41
C PRO A 109 -2.42 10.66 -11.19
N ILE A 110 -1.91 9.53 -11.64
CA ILE A 110 -0.76 9.45 -12.53
C ILE A 110 -1.19 8.90 -13.89
N THR A 111 -0.66 9.49 -14.96
CA THR A 111 -0.81 8.93 -16.31
C THR A 111 0.38 8.03 -16.60
N LEU A 112 0.09 6.74 -16.82
CA LEU A 112 1.09 5.78 -17.24
C LEU A 112 1.63 6.15 -18.61
N GLN A 113 2.96 6.17 -18.71
CA GLN A 113 3.67 6.44 -19.96
C GLN A 113 4.30 5.12 -20.40
N PRO A 114 4.27 4.77 -21.70
CA PRO A 114 4.86 3.53 -22.20
C PRO A 114 6.32 3.39 -21.73
N ASP A 115 7.17 4.37 -22.00
CA ASP A 115 8.61 4.24 -21.74
C ASP A 115 9.07 4.74 -20.36
N ASN A 116 8.14 5.02 -19.44
CA ASN A 116 8.49 5.45 -18.10
C ASN A 116 7.89 4.52 -17.03
N SER A 117 8.76 3.95 -16.21
CA SER A 117 8.34 3.21 -15.01
C SER A 117 8.58 3.98 -13.73
N TYR A 118 9.22 5.15 -13.80
CA TYR A 118 9.64 5.93 -12.65
C TYR A 118 8.77 7.16 -12.46
N TYR A 119 8.32 7.36 -11.23
CA TYR A 119 7.38 8.40 -10.87
C TYR A 119 7.74 8.97 -9.50
N SER A 120 7.26 10.17 -9.25
CA SER A 120 7.38 10.81 -7.95
C SER A 120 6.04 11.41 -7.52
N ILE A 121 5.80 11.42 -6.22
CA ILE A 121 4.65 12.08 -5.60
C ILE A 121 5.18 13.08 -4.58
N LYS A 122 4.81 14.34 -4.78
CA LYS A 122 5.10 15.43 -3.83
C LYS A 122 4.18 15.31 -2.62
N THR A 123 4.75 15.49 -1.44
CA THR A 123 4.04 15.48 -0.17
C THR A 123 3.80 16.92 0.30
N SER A 124 2.64 17.16 0.91
CA SER A 124 2.31 18.47 1.49
C SER A 124 3.21 18.85 2.68
N GLY A 125 3.72 17.85 3.40
CA GLY A 125 4.61 18.00 4.55
C GLY A 125 6.06 17.59 4.26
N GLN A 126 6.93 17.81 5.24
CA GLN A 126 8.29 17.28 5.21
C GLN A 126 8.28 15.82 5.66
N LEU A 127 8.97 14.98 4.90
CA LEU A 127 9.24 13.59 5.26
C LEU A 127 10.45 13.52 6.20
N SER A 128 10.38 12.58 7.14
CA SER A 128 11.45 12.32 8.09
C SER A 128 11.92 10.88 8.00
N GLN A 129 13.19 10.66 8.36
CA GLN A 129 13.70 9.31 8.50
C GLN A 129 12.90 8.56 9.58
N GLY A 130 12.50 7.34 9.27
CA GLY A 130 11.69 6.46 10.11
C GLY A 130 10.19 6.55 9.80
N ASP A 131 9.75 7.55 9.01
CA ASP A 131 8.35 7.59 8.59
C ASP A 131 8.02 6.34 7.77
N THR A 132 6.79 5.86 7.92
CA THR A 132 6.33 4.64 7.25
C THR A 132 5.29 4.98 6.20
N VAL A 133 5.49 4.48 4.99
CA VAL A 133 4.64 4.72 3.83
C VAL A 133 3.86 3.47 3.47
N PHE A 134 2.55 3.63 3.31
CA PHE A 134 1.67 2.62 2.73
C PHE A 134 1.10 3.13 1.42
N VAL A 135 0.93 2.24 0.45
CA VAL A 135 0.44 2.58 -0.89
C VAL A 135 -0.68 1.64 -1.27
N ASN A 136 -1.76 2.19 -1.82
CA ASN A 136 -2.80 1.44 -2.49
C ASN A 136 -3.02 2.05 -3.89
N ILE A 137 -3.42 1.21 -4.84
CA ILE A 137 -3.53 1.58 -6.25
C ILE A 137 -4.95 1.34 -6.72
N TYR A 138 -5.55 2.36 -7.31
CA TYR A 138 -6.82 2.22 -8.00
C TYR A 138 -6.64 2.48 -9.49
N CYS A 139 -7.03 1.51 -10.31
CA CYS A 139 -7.03 1.65 -11.76
C CYS A 139 -8.48 1.79 -12.23
N SER A 140 -8.74 2.82 -13.02
CA SER A 140 -10.08 3.09 -13.59
C SER A 140 -10.55 2.02 -14.59
N THR A 141 -9.62 1.19 -15.10
CA THR A 141 -9.95 0.12 -16.06
C THR A 141 -9.98 -1.24 -15.37
N THR A 142 -11.10 -1.95 -15.54
CA THR A 142 -11.42 -3.22 -14.86
C THR A 142 -10.56 -4.41 -15.31
N ASN A 143 -9.83 -4.28 -16.42
CA ASN A 143 -9.09 -5.37 -17.05
C ASN A 143 -7.57 -5.27 -16.85
N TYR A 144 -7.09 -4.33 -16.04
CA TYR A 144 -5.65 -4.13 -15.85
C TYR A 144 -5.11 -5.02 -14.74
N GLU A 145 -4.09 -5.81 -15.07
CA GLU A 145 -3.39 -6.68 -14.13
C GLU A 145 -2.85 -5.88 -12.93
N LEU A 146 -2.80 -6.49 -11.75
CA LEU A 146 -2.18 -5.88 -10.56
C LEU A 146 -0.79 -5.31 -10.88
N ILE A 147 -0.59 -4.01 -10.67
CA ILE A 147 0.73 -3.36 -10.83
C ILE A 147 1.44 -3.39 -9.49
N ASN A 148 2.71 -3.78 -9.49
CA ASN A 148 3.56 -3.65 -8.32
C ASN A 148 4.11 -2.22 -8.23
N ILE A 149 3.99 -1.59 -7.07
CA ILE A 149 4.68 -0.33 -6.73
C ILE A 149 5.85 -0.66 -5.82
N ARG A 150 7.06 -0.33 -6.29
CA ARG A 150 8.28 -0.39 -5.48
C ARG A 150 8.73 1.02 -5.14
N LEU A 151 8.82 1.33 -3.85
CA LEU A 151 9.47 2.55 -3.39
C LEU A 151 10.97 2.42 -3.67
N ILE A 152 11.55 3.39 -4.37
CA ILE A 152 12.98 3.41 -4.71
C ILE A 152 13.77 4.46 -3.93
N GLY A 153 13.08 5.47 -3.40
CA GLY A 153 13.67 6.41 -2.48
C GLY A 153 12.76 7.57 -2.11
N TRP A 154 13.27 8.48 -1.30
CA TRP A 154 12.56 9.66 -0.84
C TRP A 154 13.50 10.87 -0.73
N SER A 155 12.93 12.06 -0.77
CA SER A 155 13.62 13.31 -0.45
C SER A 155 12.75 14.13 0.51
N LYS A 156 13.15 15.36 0.83
CA LYS A 156 12.51 16.19 1.88
C LYS A 156 10.98 16.25 1.80
N ASN A 157 10.40 16.26 0.60
CA ASN A 157 8.95 16.36 0.39
C ASN A 157 8.49 15.54 -0.83
N CYS A 158 9.19 14.46 -1.15
CA CYS A 158 8.91 13.69 -2.35
C CYS A 158 9.17 12.20 -2.09
N ILE A 159 8.31 11.35 -2.63
CA ILE A 159 8.50 9.90 -2.63
C ILE A 159 8.65 9.45 -4.07
N TYR A 160 9.71 8.69 -4.34
CA TYR A 160 10.05 8.16 -5.65
C TYR A 160 9.73 6.68 -5.68
N PHE A 161 9.06 6.24 -6.74
CA PHE A 161 8.66 4.85 -6.90
C PHE A 161 8.77 4.40 -8.35
N ARG A 162 8.84 3.08 -8.49
CA ARG A 162 8.86 2.37 -9.76
C ARG A 162 7.64 1.48 -9.89
N LEU A 163 7.00 1.53 -11.05
CA LEU A 163 5.90 0.65 -11.42
C LEU A 163 6.43 -0.56 -12.19
N VAL A 164 6.10 -1.76 -11.73
CA VAL A 164 6.61 -3.02 -12.28
C VAL A 164 5.46 -3.97 -12.56
N LYS A 165 5.58 -4.78 -13.62
CA LYS A 165 4.61 -5.86 -13.87
C LYS A 165 4.80 -6.99 -12.85
N PRO A 166 3.73 -7.65 -12.42
CA PRO A 166 3.82 -8.72 -11.41
C PRO A 166 4.48 -9.99 -11.95
N LYS A 167 4.55 -10.16 -13.28
CA LYS A 167 5.04 -11.39 -13.91
C LYS A 167 6.55 -11.44 -14.18
N ASN A 168 7.25 -10.30 -14.13
CA ASN A 168 8.69 -10.17 -14.37
C ASN A 168 9.22 -8.83 -13.82
N ASP A 169 10.19 -8.86 -12.91
CA ASP A 169 10.85 -7.67 -12.36
C ASP A 169 11.65 -6.85 -13.39
N SER A 170 12.07 -7.49 -14.48
CA SER A 170 12.78 -6.86 -15.59
C SER A 170 11.84 -6.13 -16.55
N ASP A 171 10.55 -6.48 -16.59
CA ASP A 171 9.61 -5.91 -17.56
C ASP A 171 8.97 -4.65 -16.98
N SER A 172 9.49 -3.51 -17.43
CA SER A 172 8.80 -2.24 -17.31
C SER A 172 7.41 -2.30 -17.95
N LEU A 173 6.57 -1.31 -17.61
CA LEU A 173 5.23 -1.13 -18.19
C LEU A 173 5.26 -0.70 -19.68
N THR A 174 6.37 -0.95 -20.38
CA THR A 174 6.74 -0.55 -21.76
C THR A 174 5.83 -0.99 -22.89
N ASN A 175 4.83 -1.83 -22.62
CA ASN A 175 3.89 -2.31 -23.64
C ASN A 175 2.47 -1.76 -23.49
N ILE A 176 2.25 -0.72 -22.68
CA ILE A 176 0.95 -0.05 -22.63
C ILE A 176 0.75 0.74 -23.93
N LYS A 177 -0.25 0.35 -24.73
CA LYS A 177 -0.59 1.04 -26.00
C LYS A 177 -1.48 2.27 -25.83
N THR A 178 -2.00 2.53 -24.63
CA THR A 178 -3.02 3.56 -24.36
C THR A 178 -2.71 4.27 -23.06
N ASN A 179 -2.92 5.58 -22.95
CA ASN A 179 -2.73 6.30 -21.69
C ASN A 179 -3.67 5.74 -20.61
N ILE A 180 -3.12 5.05 -19.61
CA ILE A 180 -3.88 4.51 -18.48
C ILE A 180 -3.68 5.46 -17.32
N ILE A 181 -4.79 5.93 -16.74
CA ILE A 181 -4.76 6.75 -15.53
C ILE A 181 -4.93 5.85 -14.32
N ILE A 182 -3.99 5.98 -13.39
CA ILE A 182 -3.99 5.27 -12.12
C ILE A 182 -4.06 6.30 -11.00
N ASP A 183 -4.97 6.08 -10.05
CA ASP A 183 -4.99 6.83 -8.81
C ASP A 183 -4.10 6.12 -7.80
N ILE A 184 -2.98 6.76 -7.47
CA ILE A 184 -2.13 6.31 -6.35
C ILE A 184 -2.66 6.97 -5.08
N ARG A 185 -2.93 6.14 -4.09
CA ARG A 185 -3.30 6.55 -2.74
C ARG A 185 -2.16 6.19 -1.81
N MET A 186 -1.70 7.15 -1.03
CA MET A 186 -0.62 6.94 -0.07
C MET A 186 -1.05 7.36 1.31
N CYS A 187 -0.60 6.63 2.32
CA CYS A 187 -0.70 7.01 3.72
C CYS A 187 0.71 7.05 4.30
N ILE A 188 1.06 8.17 4.91
CA ILE A 188 2.36 8.39 5.57
C ILE A 188 2.09 8.51 7.06
N LEU A 189 2.75 7.64 7.83
CA LEU A 189 2.72 7.60 9.28
C LEU A 189 4.05 8.09 9.82
N SER A 190 4.00 8.97 10.82
CA SER A 190 5.19 9.54 11.43
C SER A 190 6.00 8.48 12.19
N SER A 191 7.32 8.60 12.10
CA SER A 191 8.32 7.89 12.92
C SER A 191 8.13 8.02 14.44
N GLU A 192 7.35 9.01 14.91
CA GLU A 192 6.96 9.14 16.31
C GLU A 192 6.17 7.92 16.81
N TYR A 193 5.45 7.25 15.91
CA TYR A 193 4.68 6.05 16.19
C TYR A 193 5.46 4.83 15.69
N LYS A 194 5.78 3.89 16.58
CA LYS A 194 6.45 2.64 16.20
C LYS A 194 5.49 1.48 16.00
N ILE A 195 4.38 1.49 16.75
CA ILE A 195 3.45 0.38 16.85
C ILE A 195 2.04 0.90 16.64
N LEU A 196 1.29 0.24 15.75
CA LEU A 196 -0.16 0.38 15.65
C LEU A 196 -0.84 -0.65 16.53
N GLY A 197 -1.74 -0.23 17.41
CA GLY A 197 -2.62 -1.19 18.09
C GLY A 197 -3.56 -1.84 17.08
N ILE A 198 -3.85 -3.14 17.22
CA ILE A 198 -4.78 -3.86 16.34
C ILE A 198 -6.20 -3.77 16.92
N ASP A 199 -7.19 -3.20 16.23
CA ASP A 199 -8.51 -2.99 16.86
C ASP A 199 -9.31 -4.29 17.01
N ASN A 200 -9.16 -5.25 16.08
CA ASN A 200 -9.92 -6.50 16.08
C ASN A 200 -9.28 -7.67 16.89
N LYS A 201 -8.09 -7.46 17.48
CA LYS A 201 -7.36 -8.47 18.25
C LYS A 201 -6.49 -7.80 19.33
N GLU A 202 -6.06 -8.52 20.36
CA GLU A 202 -5.02 -8.03 21.26
C GLU A 202 -3.65 -7.94 20.57
N GLY A 203 -2.83 -6.99 21.03
CA GLY A 203 -1.50 -6.74 20.50
C GLY A 203 -1.40 -5.51 19.60
N GLY A 204 -0.23 -5.38 18.98
CA GLY A 204 0.10 -4.30 18.07
C GLY A 204 1.02 -4.78 16.96
N CYS A 205 1.13 -3.98 15.91
CA CYS A 205 1.95 -4.25 14.76
C CYS A 205 3.00 -3.15 14.61
N HIS A 206 4.25 -3.57 14.48
CA HIS A 206 5.36 -2.68 14.20
C HIS A 206 5.25 -2.13 12.78
N LEU A 207 5.27 -0.80 12.65
CA LEU A 207 5.06 -0.13 11.37
C LEU A 207 6.14 -0.46 10.34
N ASP A 208 7.38 -0.55 10.80
CA ASP A 208 8.56 -0.86 10.01
C ASP A 208 8.54 -2.29 9.45
N LEU A 209 7.68 -3.17 9.97
CA LEU A 209 7.52 -4.53 9.49
C LEU A 209 6.42 -4.67 8.43
N VAL A 210 5.50 -3.71 8.31
CA VAL A 210 4.29 -3.84 7.48
C VAL A 210 4.10 -2.75 6.43
N GLY A 211 4.84 -1.65 6.53
CA GLY A 211 4.91 -0.61 5.51
C GLY A 211 6.32 -0.44 4.95
N TYR A 212 6.51 0.59 4.13
CA TYR A 212 7.82 0.98 3.64
C TYR A 212 8.43 2.07 4.52
N THR A 213 9.48 1.74 5.25
CA THR A 213 10.19 2.70 6.10
C THR A 213 11.12 3.60 5.27
N LEU A 214 11.05 4.90 5.52
CA LEU A 214 11.98 5.88 4.97
C LEU A 214 13.28 5.83 5.77
N THR A 215 14.37 5.36 5.17
CA THR A 215 15.67 5.18 5.83
C THR A 215 16.73 6.10 5.23
N LYS A 216 17.97 6.06 5.73
CA LYS A 216 19.05 6.85 5.11
C LYS A 216 19.52 6.23 3.81
N GLU A 217 19.41 4.90 3.69
CA GLU A 217 19.86 4.13 2.55
C GLU A 217 19.04 4.44 1.30
N ASN A 218 17.76 4.78 1.47
CA ASN A 218 16.85 5.17 0.39
C ASN A 218 16.60 6.69 0.34
N LEU A 219 17.39 7.49 1.06
CA LEU A 219 17.36 8.95 0.99
C LEU A 219 18.11 9.43 -0.27
N ILE A 220 17.39 10.15 -1.12
CA ILE A 220 17.92 10.72 -2.36
C ILE A 220 18.40 12.14 -2.08
N ILE A 221 19.70 12.35 -2.23
CA ILE A 221 20.30 13.68 -2.35
C ILE A 221 20.34 13.97 -3.86
N ILE A 222 19.70 15.04 -4.30
CA ILE A 222 19.41 15.38 -5.72
C ILE A 222 20.68 15.69 -6.53
N ASN A 223 21.56 14.69 -6.69
CA ASN A 223 22.74 14.69 -7.54
C ASN A 223 22.79 13.44 -8.44
N ASP A 224 21.82 12.52 -8.31
CA ASP A 224 21.70 11.33 -9.16
C ASP A 224 20.92 11.69 -10.45
N PRO A 225 21.49 11.41 -11.64
CA PRO A 225 20.84 11.70 -12.92
C PRO A 225 19.44 11.10 -13.07
N ILE A 226 19.18 9.92 -12.48
CA ILE A 226 17.88 9.23 -12.59
C ILE A 226 16.78 10.07 -11.91
N PHE A 227 17.06 10.61 -10.72
CA PHE A 227 16.07 11.38 -9.96
C PHE A 227 15.89 12.80 -10.50
N ALA A 228 16.95 13.39 -11.06
CA ALA A 228 16.84 14.66 -11.78
C ALA A 228 15.92 14.55 -13.02
N GLU A 229 15.94 13.42 -13.72
CA GLU A 229 15.04 13.20 -14.86
C GLU A 229 13.59 13.00 -14.43
N ILE A 230 13.34 12.34 -13.29
CA ILE A 230 11.99 12.16 -12.74
C ILE A 230 11.39 13.51 -12.34
N ASP A 231 12.14 14.36 -11.63
CA ASP A 231 11.63 15.64 -11.14
C ASP A 231 11.36 16.66 -12.25
N ASN A 232 12.04 16.57 -13.40
CA ASN A 232 11.80 17.43 -14.57
C ASN A 232 10.54 17.05 -15.37
N LYS A 233 9.89 15.92 -15.06
CA LYS A 233 8.69 15.42 -15.78
C LYS A 233 7.37 15.70 -15.06
N VAL A 234 7.40 16.36 -13.90
CA VAL A 234 6.23 16.72 -13.07
C VAL A 234 5.85 18.18 -13.26
#